data_AF-A0A6L7YC18-F1
#
_entry.id   AF-A0A6L7YC18-F1
#
_cell.length_a   1.000
_cell.length_b   1.000
_cell.length_c   1.000
_cell.angle_alpha   90.00
_cell.angle_beta   90.00
_cell.angle_gamma   90.00
#
_symmetry.space_group_name_H-M   'P 1'
#
loop_
_entity.id
_entity.type
_entity.pdbx_description
1 polymer ?
#
loop_
_entity_poly.entity_id
_entity_poly.type
_entity_poly.pdbx_seq_one_letter_code
_entity_poly.pdbx_strand_id
1 'polypeptide(L)'
;MEEAALDLGRLAGERIGEALEREIVVEYKDETTTAGGAPTNPVSETDRAIETLLREQIAARFPDHGVVGEEDGGDAEAGREFVWVLDPVDGTANFVNGFPLFSSSIGLLHRGRPAVGAIWCSTSHALRPGVYHAREGGPLRFEGAPAPLGRPRVGVPRPPGPPPRRPPRSRERRGTPDTG
;
A
#
# COMPACT_ATOMS: atom_id res chain seq x y z
N MET A 1 -15.14 -2.23 -12.99
CA MET A 1 -14.03 -1.25 -12.87
C MET A 1 -13.17 -1.53 -11.64
N GLU A 2 -13.72 -1.66 -10.43
CA GLU A 2 -12.93 -2.08 -9.24
C GLU A 2 -12.19 -3.42 -9.44
N GLU A 3 -12.89 -4.44 -9.94
CA GLU A 3 -12.29 -5.74 -10.27
C GLU A 3 -11.22 -5.62 -11.36
N ALA A 4 -11.44 -4.78 -12.37
CA ALA A 4 -10.44 -4.53 -13.40
C ALA A 4 -9.17 -3.86 -12.82
N ALA A 5 -9.32 -2.93 -11.86
CA ALA A 5 -8.18 -2.32 -11.18
C ALA A 5 -7.42 -3.35 -10.33
N LEU A 6 -8.12 -4.27 -9.66
CA LEU A 6 -7.50 -5.40 -8.95
C LEU A 6 -6.69 -6.28 -9.91
N ASP A 7 -7.24 -6.64 -11.06
CA ASP A 7 -6.54 -7.44 -12.07
C ASP A 7 -5.31 -6.73 -12.62
N LEU A 8 -5.42 -5.44 -12.93
CA LEU A 8 -4.29 -4.62 -13.39
C LEU A 8 -3.19 -4.55 -12.32
N GLY A 9 -3.55 -4.40 -11.04
CA GLY A 9 -2.60 -4.44 -9.93
C GLY A 9 -1.88 -5.78 -9.81
N ARG A 10 -2.59 -6.90 -10.01
CA ARG A 10 -1.96 -8.24 -10.01
C ARG A 10 -0.97 -8.40 -11.15
N LEU A 11 -1.37 -7.96 -12.34
CA LEU A 11 -0.53 -8.02 -13.53
C LEU A 11 0.74 -7.17 -13.39
N ALA A 12 0.62 -5.96 -12.83
CA ALA A 12 1.79 -5.14 -12.51
C ALA A 12 2.72 -5.85 -11.52
N GLY A 13 2.15 -6.44 -10.47
CA GLY A 13 2.90 -7.21 -9.47
C GLY A 13 3.64 -8.41 -10.04
N GLU A 14 3.02 -9.16 -10.96
CA GLU A 14 3.66 -10.26 -11.69
C GLU A 14 4.88 -9.75 -12.48
N ARG A 15 4.69 -8.66 -13.24
CA ARG A 15 5.76 -8.08 -14.07
C ARG A 15 6.92 -7.50 -13.24
N ILE A 16 6.62 -6.95 -12.07
CA ILE A 16 7.62 -6.51 -11.08
C ILE A 16 8.39 -7.71 -10.52
N GLY A 17 7.70 -8.81 -10.21
CA GLY A 17 8.33 -10.07 -9.77
C GLY A 17 9.35 -10.58 -10.77
N GLU A 18 8.97 -10.63 -12.05
CA GLU A 18 9.87 -11.01 -13.15
C GLU A 18 11.08 -10.07 -13.30
N ALA A 19 10.90 -8.77 -13.04
CA ALA A 19 11.98 -7.79 -13.10
C ALA A 19 13.00 -7.99 -11.97
N LEU A 20 12.54 -8.34 -10.77
CA LEU A 20 13.39 -8.62 -9.60
C LEU A 20 14.17 -9.93 -9.72
N GLU A 21 13.67 -10.90 -10.50
CA GLU A 21 14.40 -12.15 -10.80
C GLU A 21 15.54 -11.95 -11.80
N ARG A 22 15.55 -10.83 -12.52
CA ARG A 22 16.63 -10.44 -13.42
C ARG A 22 17.66 -9.61 -12.66
N GLU A 23 18.90 -9.65 -13.13
CA GLU A 23 19.93 -8.75 -12.63
C GLU A 23 19.50 -7.30 -12.92
N ILE A 24 19.17 -6.54 -11.87
CA ILE A 24 18.86 -5.12 -12.01
C ILE A 24 20.17 -4.40 -12.27
N VAL A 25 20.49 -4.15 -13.54
CA VAL A 25 21.63 -3.35 -13.93
C VAL A 25 21.29 -1.89 -13.70
N VAL A 26 21.79 -1.35 -12.60
CA VAL A 26 21.59 0.05 -12.24
C VAL A 26 22.71 0.90 -12.87
N GLU A 27 22.44 1.53 -14.00
CA GLU A 27 23.33 2.57 -14.53
C GLU A 27 23.12 3.89 -13.76
N TYR A 28 23.93 4.11 -12.73
CA TYR A 28 24.11 5.45 -12.18
C TYR A 28 25.09 6.22 -13.07
N LYS A 29 24.66 7.35 -13.64
CA LYS A 29 25.60 8.29 -14.25
C LYS A 29 26.29 9.11 -13.17
N ASP A 30 27.62 9.07 -13.18
CA ASP A 30 28.49 9.91 -12.36
C ASP A 30 28.09 11.38 -12.44
N GLU A 31 28.11 12.03 -11.27
CA GLU A 31 27.80 13.45 -11.06
C GLU A 31 28.80 14.36 -11.78
N THR A 32 28.68 14.53 -13.09
CA THR A 32 29.16 15.74 -13.77
C THR A 32 28.43 15.88 -15.09
N THR A 33 27.60 16.93 -15.23
CA THR A 33 27.54 17.86 -16.39
C THR A 33 26.21 18.62 -16.37
N THR A 34 26.29 19.89 -15.97
CA THR A 34 25.76 21.08 -16.67
C THR A 34 24.30 21.07 -17.15
N ALA A 35 23.51 22.01 -16.61
CA ALA A 35 22.34 22.66 -17.20
C ALA A 35 21.63 21.92 -18.36
N GLY A 36 20.54 21.22 -18.08
CA GLY A 36 19.50 20.91 -19.08
C GLY A 36 19.24 19.43 -19.41
N GLY A 37 19.84 18.46 -18.73
CA GLY A 37 19.56 17.04 -18.95
C GLY A 37 18.82 16.41 -17.76
N ALA A 38 17.60 15.92 -17.97
CA ALA A 38 16.89 15.12 -16.96
C ALA A 38 17.66 13.82 -16.65
N PRO A 39 17.72 13.39 -15.38
CA PRO A 39 18.43 12.17 -15.00
C PRO A 39 17.74 10.94 -15.60
N THR A 40 18.48 10.10 -16.32
CA THR A 40 18.01 8.77 -16.73
C THR A 40 17.93 7.89 -15.48
N ASN A 41 16.70 7.71 -14.97
CA ASN A 41 16.38 6.86 -13.84
C ASN A 41 16.53 5.38 -14.26
N PRO A 42 17.38 4.56 -13.60
CA PRO A 42 17.59 3.13 -13.93
C PRO A 42 16.31 2.27 -13.81
N VAL A 43 15.25 2.84 -13.25
CA VAL A 43 13.91 2.26 -13.12
C VAL A 43 13.06 2.41 -14.40
N SER A 44 13.48 3.25 -15.35
CA SER A 44 12.70 3.60 -16.54
C SER A 44 12.37 2.42 -17.46
N GLU A 45 13.21 1.37 -17.57
CA GLU A 45 12.85 0.20 -18.40
C GLU A 45 11.76 -0.66 -17.77
N THR A 46 11.80 -0.84 -16.45
CA THR A 46 10.79 -1.61 -15.73
C THR A 46 9.47 -0.85 -15.73
N ASP A 47 9.52 0.45 -15.47
CA ASP A 47 8.34 1.31 -15.47
C ASP A 47 7.67 1.38 -16.83
N ARG A 48 8.44 1.61 -17.91
CA ARG A 48 7.90 1.60 -19.27
C ARG A 48 7.27 0.26 -19.64
N ALA A 49 7.89 -0.85 -19.25
CA ALA A 49 7.37 -2.17 -19.58
C ALA A 49 6.05 -2.47 -18.85
N ILE A 50 5.95 -2.09 -17.58
CA ILE A 50 4.70 -2.22 -16.81
C ILE A 50 3.65 -1.26 -17.36
N GLU A 51 3.99 0.01 -17.60
CA GLU A 51 3.05 1.01 -18.13
C GLU A 51 2.49 0.58 -19.50
N THR A 52 3.35 0.13 -20.41
CA THR A 52 2.95 -0.39 -21.73
C THR A 52 1.97 -1.55 -21.58
N LEU A 53 2.30 -2.53 -20.73
CA LEU A 53 1.44 -3.69 -20.47
C LEU A 53 0.07 -3.28 -19.94
N LEU A 54 0.03 -2.36 -18.98
CA LEU A 54 -1.23 -1.86 -18.39
C LEU A 54 -2.05 -1.07 -19.41
N ARG A 55 -1.40 -0.22 -20.23
CA ARG A 55 -2.04 0.52 -21.32
C ARG A 55 -2.69 -0.41 -22.33
N GLU A 56 -1.98 -1.46 -22.77
CA GLU A 56 -2.53 -2.47 -23.69
C GLU A 56 -3.76 -3.17 -23.11
N GLN A 57 -3.70 -3.59 -21.84
CA GLN A 57 -4.82 -4.23 -21.17
C GLN A 57 -6.02 -3.29 -21.01
N ILE A 58 -5.78 -2.02 -20.69
CA ILE A 58 -6.84 -1.02 -20.59
C ILE A 58 -7.46 -0.78 -21.95
N ALA A 59 -6.67 -0.56 -23.00
CA ALA A 59 -7.17 -0.30 -24.35
C ALA A 59 -8.00 -1.48 -24.90
N ALA A 60 -7.60 -2.72 -24.58
CA ALA A 60 -8.34 -3.91 -24.97
C ALA A 60 -9.70 -4.06 -24.26
N ARG A 61 -9.79 -3.65 -22.98
CA ARG A 61 -11.01 -3.78 -22.16
C ARG A 61 -11.92 -2.56 -22.24
N PHE A 62 -11.34 -1.38 -22.42
CA PHE A 62 -11.98 -0.07 -22.28
C PHE A 62 -11.46 0.92 -23.35
N PRO A 63 -11.76 0.69 -24.65
CA PRO A 63 -11.21 1.49 -25.76
C PRO A 63 -11.54 2.99 -25.68
N ASP A 64 -12.63 3.36 -25.02
CA ASP A 64 -13.08 4.76 -24.87
C ASP A 64 -12.47 5.46 -23.64
N HIS A 65 -11.72 4.76 -22.78
CA HIS A 65 -11.13 5.36 -21.58
C HIS A 65 -9.80 6.06 -21.91
N GLY A 66 -9.48 7.12 -21.17
CA GLY A 66 -8.16 7.76 -21.20
C GLY A 66 -7.17 7.04 -20.30
N VAL A 67 -5.87 7.21 -20.56
CA VAL A 67 -4.79 6.69 -19.71
C VAL A 67 -3.69 7.74 -19.56
N VAL A 68 -3.35 8.06 -18.32
CA VAL A 68 -2.24 8.92 -17.91
C VAL A 68 -1.26 8.07 -17.11
N GLY A 69 0.00 8.07 -17.50
CA GLY A 69 1.10 7.39 -16.81
C GLY A 69 2.24 8.36 -16.49
N GLU A 70 3.18 7.91 -15.66
CA GLU A 70 4.36 8.69 -15.26
C GLU A 70 5.38 8.82 -16.39
N GLU A 71 5.61 7.77 -17.17
CA GLU A 71 6.72 7.72 -18.14
C GLU A 71 6.32 8.25 -19.53
N ASP A 72 5.18 7.82 -20.07
CA ASP A 72 4.74 8.21 -21.42
C ASP A 72 3.77 9.40 -21.41
N GLY A 73 3.52 10.00 -20.23
CA GLY A 73 2.51 11.04 -20.05
C GLY A 73 1.11 10.50 -20.35
N GLY A 74 0.28 11.22 -21.10
CA GLY A 74 -0.95 10.63 -21.61
C GLY A 74 -2.01 11.60 -22.07
N ASP A 75 -3.00 11.03 -22.76
CA ASP A 75 -4.22 11.70 -23.16
C ASP A 75 -5.17 11.77 -21.97
N ALA A 76 -4.93 12.77 -21.10
CA ALA A 76 -6.00 13.37 -20.33
C ALA A 76 -6.88 14.21 -21.27
N GLU A 77 -7.34 13.64 -22.39
CA GLU A 77 -8.20 14.32 -23.35
C GLU A 77 -9.34 14.96 -22.56
N ALA A 78 -9.40 16.29 -22.62
CA ALA A 78 -10.39 17.08 -21.92
C ALA A 78 -11.78 16.65 -22.40
N GLY A 79 -12.44 15.77 -21.63
CA GLY A 79 -13.78 15.28 -21.95
C GLY A 79 -13.99 13.78 -21.79
N ARG A 80 -12.96 12.95 -21.62
CA ARG A 80 -13.19 11.51 -21.35
C ARG A 80 -13.84 11.31 -19.99
N GLU A 81 -14.90 10.51 -19.97
CA GLU A 81 -15.65 10.23 -18.73
C GLU A 81 -14.82 9.41 -17.74
N PHE A 82 -13.98 8.51 -18.24
CA PHE A 82 -13.12 7.65 -17.43
C PHE A 82 -11.66 7.81 -17.84
N VAL A 83 -10.78 8.02 -16.87
CA VAL A 83 -9.33 8.16 -17.07
C VAL A 83 -8.60 7.30 -16.06
N TRP A 84 -7.78 6.38 -16.53
CA TRP A 84 -6.87 5.59 -15.71
C TRP A 84 -5.60 6.39 -15.44
N VAL A 85 -5.11 6.33 -14.20
CA VAL A 85 -3.87 6.98 -13.76
C VAL A 85 -2.94 5.88 -13.28
N LEU A 86 -1.74 5.80 -13.84
CA LEU A 86 -0.78 4.73 -13.62
C LEU A 86 0.53 5.30 -13.05
N ASP A 87 1.02 4.70 -11.99
CA ASP A 87 2.37 4.89 -11.45
C ASP A 87 2.95 3.46 -11.33
N PRO A 88 3.78 3.04 -12.30
CA PRO A 88 4.20 1.65 -12.40
C PRO A 88 5.05 1.19 -11.21
N VAL A 89 5.99 2.02 -10.72
CA VAL A 89 6.85 1.74 -9.57
C VAL A 89 6.97 2.96 -8.63
N ASP A 90 6.03 3.04 -7.68
CA ASP A 90 6.10 3.96 -6.55
C ASP A 90 7.13 3.44 -5.53
N GLY A 91 8.09 4.29 -5.16
CA GLY A 91 9.23 3.91 -4.33
C GLY A 91 10.43 3.39 -5.12
N THR A 92 10.62 3.88 -6.35
CA THR A 92 11.81 3.73 -7.21
C THR A 92 13.13 3.59 -6.43
N ALA A 93 13.41 4.48 -5.48
CA ALA A 93 14.66 4.44 -4.72
C ALA A 93 14.81 3.15 -3.89
N ASN A 94 13.72 2.67 -3.27
CA ASN A 94 13.72 1.41 -2.55
C ASN A 94 13.87 0.23 -3.51
N PHE A 95 13.17 0.27 -4.65
CA PHE A 95 13.26 -0.76 -5.68
C PHE A 95 14.70 -0.95 -6.18
N VAL A 96 15.37 0.13 -6.57
CA VAL A 96 16.76 0.13 -7.07
C VAL A 96 17.75 -0.38 -6.03
N ASN A 97 17.52 -0.04 -4.76
CA ASN A 97 18.40 -0.46 -3.66
C ASN A 97 18.03 -1.85 -3.09
N GLY A 98 17.08 -2.56 -3.70
CA GLY A 98 16.65 -3.89 -3.26
C GLY A 98 15.85 -3.91 -1.95
N PHE A 99 15.35 -2.77 -1.49
CA PHE A 99 14.46 -2.70 -0.33
C PHE A 99 13.03 -3.05 -0.75
N PRO A 100 12.36 -4.04 -0.12
CA PRO A 100 11.03 -4.53 -0.52
C PRO A 100 9.89 -3.61 -0.02
N LEU A 101 10.04 -2.31 -0.24
CA LEU A 101 9.14 -1.24 0.15
C LEU A 101 8.85 -0.35 -1.06
N PHE A 102 8.12 -0.91 -2.01
CA PHE A 102 7.67 -0.26 -3.24
C PHE A 102 6.31 -0.84 -3.66
N SER A 103 5.64 -0.16 -4.58
CA SER A 103 4.30 -0.52 -5.04
C SER A 103 4.11 -0.21 -6.52
N SER A 104 3.00 -0.72 -7.06
CA SER A 104 2.44 -0.25 -8.34
C SER A 104 1.04 0.28 -8.09
N SER A 105 0.76 1.50 -8.54
CA SER A 105 -0.46 2.23 -8.23
C SER A 105 -1.31 2.43 -9.48
N ILE A 106 -2.58 2.02 -9.40
CA ILE A 106 -3.59 2.16 -10.44
C ILE A 106 -4.76 2.95 -9.87
N GLY A 107 -5.03 4.12 -10.43
CA GLY A 107 -6.21 4.93 -10.17
C GLY A 107 -7.18 4.93 -11.34
N LEU A 108 -8.46 5.11 -11.06
CA LEU A 108 -9.46 5.46 -12.06
C LEU A 108 -10.22 6.70 -11.61
N LEU A 109 -10.22 7.71 -12.48
CA LEU A 109 -11.04 8.90 -12.35
C LEU A 109 -12.34 8.71 -13.13
N HIS A 110 -13.46 9.08 -12.51
CA HIS A 110 -14.75 9.29 -13.18
C HIS A 110 -15.04 10.79 -13.18
N ARG A 111 -15.07 11.41 -14.37
CA ARG A 111 -15.27 12.86 -14.56
C ARG A 111 -14.30 13.70 -13.71
N GLY A 112 -13.04 13.30 -13.69
CA GLY A 112 -11.96 13.94 -12.92
C GLY A 112 -11.98 13.67 -11.42
N ARG A 113 -12.89 12.83 -10.90
CA ARG A 113 -12.95 12.47 -9.48
C ARG A 113 -12.48 11.04 -9.25
N PRO A 114 -11.66 10.75 -8.23
CA PRO A 114 -11.26 9.38 -7.91
C PRO A 114 -12.45 8.48 -7.64
N ALA A 115 -12.60 7.42 -8.42
CA ALA A 115 -13.70 6.45 -8.33
C ALA A 115 -13.23 5.07 -7.87
N VAL A 116 -12.02 4.66 -8.27
CA VAL A 116 -11.41 3.37 -7.92
C VAL A 116 -9.91 3.57 -7.72
N GLY A 117 -9.33 2.82 -6.78
CA GLY A 117 -7.89 2.69 -6.63
C GLY A 117 -7.50 1.23 -6.36
N ALA A 118 -6.38 0.81 -6.93
CA ALA A 118 -5.70 -0.45 -6.62
C ALA A 118 -4.20 -0.19 -6.46
N ILE A 119 -3.60 -0.75 -5.43
CA ILE A 119 -2.18 -0.64 -5.13
C ILE A 119 -1.65 -2.05 -4.90
N TRP A 120 -0.81 -2.52 -5.80
CA TRP A 120 0.01 -3.70 -5.51
C TRP A 120 1.16 -3.28 -4.61
N CYS A 121 1.36 -3.95 -3.49
CA CYS A 121 2.49 -3.70 -2.60
C CYS A 121 3.39 -4.93 -2.56
N SER A 122 4.71 -4.73 -2.60
CA SER A 122 5.69 -5.81 -2.39
C SER A 122 5.62 -6.39 -0.98
N THR A 123 5.23 -5.57 0.00
CA THR A 123 4.95 -6.00 1.38
C THR A 123 3.59 -5.47 1.83
N SER A 124 2.76 -6.33 2.45
CA SER A 124 1.44 -5.99 2.97
C SER A 124 1.27 -6.31 4.47
N HIS A 125 0.09 -6.02 5.02
CA HIS A 125 -0.30 -6.43 6.37
C HIS A 125 -0.25 -7.94 6.61
N ALA A 126 -0.32 -8.75 5.54
CA ALA A 126 -0.24 -10.20 5.59
C ALA A 126 1.21 -10.71 5.45
N LEU A 127 2.20 -9.82 5.49
CA LEU A 127 3.64 -10.14 5.34
C LEU A 127 3.95 -10.88 4.02
N ARG A 128 3.17 -10.58 2.99
CA ARG A 128 3.34 -11.07 1.61
C ARG A 128 2.96 -9.97 0.61
N PRO A 129 3.40 -10.05 -0.65
CA PRO A 129 2.91 -9.15 -1.67
C PRO A 129 1.41 -9.35 -1.92
N GLY A 130 0.79 -8.32 -2.48
CA GLY A 130 -0.60 -8.38 -2.94
C GLY A 130 -1.22 -7.02 -3.18
N VAL A 131 -2.45 -7.04 -3.66
CA VAL A 131 -3.18 -5.84 -4.09
C VAL A 131 -4.19 -5.40 -3.05
N TYR A 132 -4.02 -4.17 -2.56
CA TYR A 132 -5.09 -3.43 -1.92
C TYR A 132 -5.96 -2.76 -2.97
N HIS A 133 -7.27 -2.75 -2.79
CA HIS A 133 -8.15 -2.00 -3.68
C HIS A 133 -9.40 -1.47 -2.96
N ALA A 134 -9.96 -0.41 -3.50
CA ALA A 134 -11.20 0.19 -3.03
C ALA A 134 -11.88 0.97 -4.16
N ARG A 135 -13.15 1.28 -3.95
CA ARG A 135 -13.92 2.23 -4.77
C ARG A 135 -14.52 3.31 -3.89
N GLU A 136 -14.96 4.41 -4.49
CA GLU A 136 -15.68 5.48 -3.79
C GLU A 136 -16.87 4.90 -2.98
N GLY A 137 -16.93 5.23 -1.69
CA GLY A 137 -17.93 4.72 -0.75
C GLY A 137 -17.81 3.24 -0.36
N GLY A 138 -16.83 2.50 -0.90
CA GLY A 138 -16.58 1.09 -0.60
C GLY A 138 -15.56 0.85 0.52
N PRO A 139 -15.51 -0.36 1.09
CA PRO A 139 -14.47 -0.73 2.05
C PRO A 139 -13.13 -0.97 1.36
N LEU A 140 -12.04 -0.81 2.10
CA LEU A 140 -10.72 -1.28 1.68
C LEU A 140 -10.69 -2.82 1.67
N ARG A 141 -10.16 -3.38 0.58
CA ARG A 141 -9.96 -4.81 0.40
C ARG A 141 -8.50 -5.11 0.12
N PHE A 142 -8.10 -6.35 0.40
CA PHE A 142 -6.81 -6.93 0.05
C PHE A 142 -7.08 -8.28 -0.62
N GLU A 143 -6.63 -8.46 -1.85
CA GLU A 143 -6.90 -9.66 -2.66
C GLU A 143 -8.40 -10.02 -2.74
N GLY A 144 -9.27 -9.02 -2.89
CA GLY A 144 -10.73 -9.21 -2.92
C GLY A 144 -11.39 -9.41 -1.56
N ALA A 145 -10.64 -9.73 -0.50
CA ALA A 145 -11.15 -9.90 0.86
C ALA A 145 -11.12 -8.59 1.66
N PRO A 146 -11.97 -8.39 2.68
CA PRO A 146 -11.89 -7.21 3.55
C PRO A 146 -10.50 -7.07 4.19
N ALA A 147 -9.88 -5.89 4.06
CA ALA A 147 -8.60 -5.61 4.71
C ALA A 147 -8.81 -5.16 6.17
N PRO A 148 -7.98 -5.60 7.13
CA PRO A 148 -8.07 -5.13 8.51
C PRO A 148 -7.61 -3.67 8.58
N LEU A 149 -8.53 -2.77 8.98
CA LEU A 149 -8.23 -1.34 9.20
C LEU A 149 -7.75 -1.04 10.64
N GLY A 150 -7.39 -2.07 11.42
CA GLY A 150 -7.04 -1.92 12.83
C GLY A 150 -5.53 -1.92 13.06
N ARG A 151 -5.01 -0.93 13.80
CA ARG A 151 -3.72 -1.10 14.49
C ARG A 151 -3.83 -2.28 15.46
N PRO A 152 -2.80 -3.13 15.60
CA PRO A 152 -2.76 -4.11 16.68
C PRO A 152 -2.99 -3.38 18.01
N ARG A 153 -3.95 -3.84 18.81
CA ARG A 153 -4.13 -3.31 20.16
C ARG A 153 -2.96 -3.81 21.00
N VAL A 154 -2.00 -2.93 21.28
CA VAL A 154 -0.93 -3.22 22.25
C VAL A 154 -1.49 -2.98 23.65
N GLY A 155 -1.89 -4.06 24.32
CA GLY A 155 -2.22 -4.01 25.74
C GLY A 155 -0.95 -4.15 26.57
N VAL A 156 -0.70 -3.21 27.47
CA VAL A 156 0.30 -3.40 28.53
C VAL A 156 -0.37 -4.24 29.63
N PRO A 157 0.13 -5.43 29.99
CA PRO A 157 -0.39 -6.17 31.13
C PRO A 157 -0.27 -5.28 32.36
N ARG A 158 -1.39 -4.96 33.02
CA ARG A 158 -1.31 -4.29 34.33
C ARG A 158 -0.64 -5.26 35.30
N PRO A 159 0.39 -4.83 36.06
CA PRO A 159 0.91 -5.65 37.13
C PRO A 159 -0.23 -5.96 38.12
N PRO A 160 -0.23 -7.15 38.75
CA PRO A 160 -1.22 -7.47 39.76
C PRO A 160 -1.23 -6.37 40.82
N GLY A 161 -2.42 -5.87 41.13
CA GLY A 161 -2.59 -4.88 42.20
C GLY A 161 -2.07 -5.42 43.53
N PRO A 162 -1.74 -4.55 44.49
CA PRO A 162 -1.32 -4.99 45.81
C PRO A 162 -2.40 -5.90 46.42
N PRO A 163 -2.01 -6.94 47.17
CA PRO A 163 -2.96 -7.83 47.83
C PRO A 163 -3.93 -7.02 48.70
N PRO A 164 -5.20 -7.45 48.83
CA PRO A 164 -6.18 -6.73 49.62
C PRO A 164 -5.66 -6.54 51.05
N ARG A 165 -5.81 -5.31 51.58
CA ARG A 165 -5.43 -5.01 52.96
C ARG A 165 -6.18 -5.97 53.88
N ARG A 166 -5.44 -6.70 54.72
CA ARG A 166 -6.05 -7.55 55.75
C ARG A 166 -7.01 -6.70 56.59
N PRO A 167 -8.22 -7.20 56.89
CA PRO A 167 -9.13 -6.49 57.77
C PRO A 167 -8.46 -6.28 59.14
N PRO A 168 -8.74 -5.16 59.83
CA PRO A 168 -8.20 -4.90 61.15
C PRO A 168 -8.59 -6.04 62.10
N ARG A 169 -7.60 -6.58 62.83
CA ARG A 169 -7.88 -7.58 63.87
C ARG A 169 -8.85 -6.96 64.86
N SER A 170 -10.00 -7.62 65.06
CA SER A 170 -10.93 -7.27 66.13
C SER A 170 -10.17 -7.27 67.45
N ARG A 171 -10.13 -6.13 68.16
CA ARG A 171 -9.70 -6.09 69.55
C ARG A 171 -10.65 -6.98 70.35
N GLU A 172 -10.19 -8.15 70.76
CA GLU A 172 -10.87 -8.93 71.79
C GLU A 172 -11.01 -8.03 73.02
N ARG A 173 -12.26 -7.73 73.38
CA ARG A 173 -12.57 -7.07 74.64
C ARG A 173 -12.18 -8.07 75.74
N ARG A 174 -11.09 -7.77 76.45
CA ARG A 174 -10.78 -8.43 77.72
C ARG A 174 -11.97 -8.19 78.65
N GLY A 175 -12.69 -9.26 78.98
CA GLY A 175 -13.70 -9.25 80.03
C GLY A 175 -13.05 -8.87 81.36
N THR A 176 -13.67 -7.93 82.06
CA THR A 176 -13.39 -7.66 83.47
C THR A 176 -13.95 -8.82 84.30
N PRO A 177 -13.18 -9.40 85.24
CA PRO A 177 -13.73 -10.38 86.18
C PRO A 177 -14.62 -9.67 87.20
N ASP A 178 -15.75 -10.30 87.47
CA ASP A 178 -16.72 -9.93 88.49
C ASP A 178 -16.16 -10.27 89.88
N THR A 179 -16.15 -9.30 90.80
CA THR A 179 -15.87 -9.53 92.22
C THR A 179 -17.08 -9.06 93.00
N GLY A 180 -17.78 -10.01 93.62
CA GLY A 180 -18.84 -9.78 94.60
C GLY A 180 -18.34 -9.34 95.96
#